data_AF-A0AAD7B202-F1
#
_entry.id   AF-A0AAD7B202-F1
#
_cell.length_a   1.000
_cell.length_b   1.000
_cell.length_c   1.000
_cell.angle_alpha   90.00
_cell.angle_beta   90.00
_cell.angle_gamma   90.00
#
_symmetry.space_group_name_H-M   'P 1'
#
loop_
_entity.id
_entity.type
_entity.pdbx_description
1 polymer ?
#
loop_
_entity_poly.entity_id
_entity_poly.type
_entity_poly.pdbx_seq_one_letter_code
_entity_poly.pdbx_strand_id
1 'polypeptide(L)'
;MSWQLASSLWFSAISLIPHHASRYILLGFSAVFVVASATYYQHPSAQLQNLEELIQQTEDTLREAHSEFPLNFRVSLAGQGIRLLKEKRTASTIRCRLLETHLSMFTLTRYFIISGDIRRCAREVKHIRTVVEFLFETERQRYYTADINETETMLADFQVGRTGDFSAPRGYCFALIRRSIIFLKLD
;
A
#
# COMPACT_ATOMS: atom_id res chain seq x y z
N MET A 1 13.80 -30.97 -20.10
CA MET A 1 14.81 -32.01 -20.41
C MET A 1 16.27 -31.53 -20.33
N SER A 2 16.58 -30.24 -20.45
CA SER A 2 17.97 -29.73 -20.41
C SER A 2 18.65 -29.75 -19.02
N TRP A 3 17.90 -29.55 -17.93
CA TRP A 3 18.47 -29.45 -16.56
C TRP A 3 19.00 -30.76 -15.98
N GLN A 4 18.38 -31.90 -16.31
CA GLN A 4 18.85 -33.23 -15.87
C GLN A 4 20.16 -33.63 -16.56
N LEU A 5 20.31 -33.28 -17.84
CA LEU A 5 21.55 -33.49 -18.59
C LEU A 5 22.67 -32.55 -18.10
N ALA A 6 22.36 -31.28 -17.84
CA ALA A 6 23.34 -30.33 -17.32
C ALA A 6 23.82 -30.70 -15.91
N SER A 7 22.92 -31.13 -15.03
CA SER A 7 23.28 -31.55 -13.66
C SER A 7 24.12 -32.83 -13.64
N SER A 8 23.76 -33.86 -14.44
CA SER A 8 24.56 -35.08 -14.54
C SER A 8 25.96 -34.85 -15.12
N LEU A 9 26.11 -33.97 -16.11
CA LEU A 9 27.42 -33.53 -16.62
C LEU A 9 28.23 -32.78 -15.54
N TRP A 10 27.58 -31.94 -14.74
CA TRP A 10 28.25 -31.19 -13.67
C TRP A 10 28.77 -32.11 -12.56
N PHE A 11 27.96 -33.06 -12.09
CA PHE A 11 28.38 -34.06 -11.10
C PHE A 11 29.50 -34.97 -11.64
N SER A 12 29.44 -35.33 -12.93
CA SER A 12 30.48 -36.10 -13.59
C SER A 12 31.80 -35.32 -13.65
N ALA A 13 31.77 -34.02 -13.96
CA ALA A 13 32.96 -33.16 -13.98
C ALA A 13 33.59 -33.00 -12.58
N ILE A 14 32.77 -32.85 -11.53
CA ILE A 14 33.25 -32.76 -10.14
C ILE A 14 33.93 -34.06 -9.69
N SER A 15 33.45 -35.21 -10.18
CA SER A 15 34.01 -36.53 -9.84
C SER A 15 35.41 -36.77 -10.41
N LEU A 16 35.82 -36.01 -11.44
CA LEU A 16 37.13 -36.13 -12.09
C LEU A 16 38.27 -35.46 -11.30
N ILE A 17 37.98 -34.60 -10.33
CA ILE A 17 38.99 -33.84 -9.58
C ILE A 17 39.70 -34.76 -8.59
N PRO A 18 41.01 -35.03 -8.65
CA PRO A 18 41.64 -36.06 -7.82
C PRO A 18 41.67 -35.74 -6.31
N HIS A 19 41.64 -34.46 -5.92
CA HIS A 19 41.68 -34.05 -4.51
C HIS A 19 40.28 -33.94 -3.88
N HIS A 20 40.04 -34.69 -2.81
CA HIS A 20 38.78 -34.68 -2.05
C HIS A 20 38.44 -33.29 -1.47
N ALA A 21 39.43 -32.57 -0.91
CA ALA A 21 39.21 -31.24 -0.34
C ALA A 21 38.67 -30.23 -1.37
N SER A 22 39.24 -30.21 -2.59
CA SER A 22 38.76 -29.35 -3.67
C SER A 22 37.36 -29.71 -4.17
N ARG A 23 36.97 -31.00 -4.13
CA ARG A 23 35.59 -31.41 -4.49
C ARG A 23 34.57 -30.83 -3.53
N TYR A 24 34.83 -30.90 -2.22
CA TYR A 24 33.93 -30.36 -1.21
C TYR A 24 33.84 -28.83 -1.29
N ILE A 25 34.96 -28.13 -1.56
CA ILE A 25 34.96 -26.68 -1.76
C ILE A 25 34.11 -26.32 -3.00
N LEU A 26 34.27 -27.03 -4.12
CA LEU A 26 33.54 -26.76 -5.35
C LEU A 26 32.03 -27.05 -5.19
N LEU A 27 31.67 -28.13 -4.49
CA LEU A 27 30.29 -28.44 -4.13
C LEU A 27 29.69 -27.35 -3.23
N GLY A 28 30.42 -26.90 -2.20
CA GLY A 28 30.00 -25.78 -1.37
C GLY A 28 29.76 -24.50 -2.18
N PHE A 29 30.71 -24.15 -3.06
CA PHE A 29 30.60 -22.97 -3.92
C PHE A 29 29.41 -23.05 -4.88
N SER A 30 29.20 -24.20 -5.50
CA SER A 30 28.06 -24.42 -6.39
C SER A 30 26.72 -24.38 -5.67
N ALA A 31 26.62 -24.95 -4.46
CA ALA A 31 25.42 -24.84 -3.63
C ALA A 31 25.13 -23.38 -3.27
N VAL A 32 26.14 -22.63 -2.81
CA VAL A 32 26.01 -21.19 -2.53
C VAL A 32 25.62 -20.41 -3.78
N PHE A 33 26.19 -20.72 -4.94
CA PHE A 33 25.86 -20.07 -6.20
C PHE A 33 24.41 -20.35 -6.64
N VAL A 34 23.92 -21.58 -6.48
CA VAL A 34 22.53 -21.95 -6.77
C VAL A 34 21.57 -21.23 -5.82
N VAL A 35 21.87 -21.19 -4.53
CA VAL A 35 21.04 -20.46 -3.55
C VAL A 35 21.07 -18.97 -3.83
N ALA A 36 22.25 -18.39 -4.03
CA ALA A 36 22.41 -16.98 -4.35
C ALA A 36 21.65 -16.63 -5.62
N SER A 37 21.85 -17.37 -6.71
CA SER A 37 21.11 -17.13 -7.97
C SER A 37 19.61 -17.23 -7.77
N ALA A 38 19.10 -18.26 -7.10
CA ALA A 38 17.66 -18.38 -6.79
C ALA A 38 17.13 -17.15 -6.03
N THR A 39 17.86 -16.68 -5.01
CA THR A 39 17.48 -15.46 -4.27
C THR A 39 17.55 -14.21 -5.14
N TYR A 40 18.58 -14.05 -5.99
CA TYR A 40 18.70 -12.92 -6.92
C TYR A 40 17.54 -12.84 -7.93
N TYR A 41 17.03 -13.98 -8.39
CA TYR A 41 15.91 -14.03 -9.33
C TYR A 41 14.54 -13.84 -8.64
N GLN A 42 14.38 -14.30 -7.40
CA GLN A 42 13.10 -14.24 -6.68
C GLN A 42 12.89 -12.95 -5.87
N HIS A 43 13.96 -12.28 -5.47
CA HIS A 43 13.86 -11.08 -4.64
C HIS A 43 13.13 -9.89 -5.31
N PRO A 44 13.36 -9.52 -6.58
CA PRO A 44 12.73 -8.34 -7.15
C PRO A 44 11.23 -8.57 -7.43
N SER A 45 10.80 -9.81 -7.67
CA SER A 45 9.39 -10.15 -7.79
C SER A 45 8.66 -10.06 -6.45
N ALA A 46 9.29 -10.53 -5.36
CA ALA A 46 8.73 -10.36 -4.01
C ALA A 46 8.62 -8.88 -3.62
N GLN A 47 9.63 -8.06 -3.95
CA GLN A 47 9.57 -6.62 -3.70
C GLN A 47 8.47 -5.92 -4.51
N LEU A 48 8.25 -6.35 -5.76
CA LEU A 48 7.17 -5.86 -6.60
C LEU A 48 5.79 -6.23 -6.01
N GLN A 49 5.63 -7.45 -5.50
CA GLN A 49 4.39 -7.87 -4.85
C GLN A 49 4.09 -7.01 -3.60
N ASN A 50 5.10 -6.75 -2.76
CA ASN A 50 4.94 -5.84 -1.62
C ASN A 50 4.56 -4.41 -2.05
N LEU A 51 5.09 -3.94 -3.20
CA LEU A 51 4.71 -2.64 -3.77
C LEU A 51 3.26 -2.63 -4.27
N GLU A 52 2.83 -3.69 -4.96
CA GLU A 52 1.44 -3.85 -5.42
C GLU A 52 0.46 -3.87 -4.24
N GLU A 53 0.79 -4.59 -3.17
CA GLU A 53 0.00 -4.59 -1.94
C GLU A 53 -0.09 -3.18 -1.31
N LEU A 54 1.03 -2.46 -1.26
CA LEU A 54 1.07 -1.12 -0.69
C LEU A 54 0.27 -0.10 -1.54
N ILE A 55 0.27 -0.25 -2.86
CA ILE A 55 -0.60 0.52 -3.76
C ILE A 55 -2.06 0.20 -3.46
N GLN A 56 -2.43 -1.08 -3.36
CA GLN A 56 -3.80 -1.51 -3.10
C GLN A 56 -4.32 -0.95 -1.77
N GLN A 57 -3.54 -1.09 -0.69
CA GLN A 57 -3.88 -0.51 0.61
C GLN A 57 -4.12 1.01 0.52
N THR A 58 -3.31 1.72 -0.26
CA THR A 58 -3.45 3.17 -0.44
C THR A 58 -4.70 3.53 -1.27
N GLU A 59 -5.06 2.71 -2.26
CA GLU A 59 -6.31 2.86 -3.02
C GLU A 59 -7.53 2.65 -2.13
N ASP A 60 -7.48 1.66 -1.23
CA ASP A 60 -8.55 1.38 -0.29
C ASP A 60 -8.75 2.54 0.70
N THR A 61 -7.65 3.09 1.26
CA THR A 61 -7.71 4.30 2.11
C THR A 61 -8.27 5.50 1.38
N LEU A 62 -7.87 5.73 0.12
CA LEU A 62 -8.41 6.82 -0.71
C LEU A 62 -9.90 6.63 -0.98
N ARG A 63 -10.36 5.39 -1.19
CA ARG A 63 -11.75 5.05 -1.45
C ARG A 63 -12.62 5.27 -0.21
N GLU A 64 -12.13 4.86 0.96
CA GLU A 64 -12.76 5.09 2.26
C GLU A 64 -12.91 6.60 2.51
N ALA A 65 -11.82 7.37 2.34
CA ALA A 65 -11.81 8.82 2.43
C ALA A 65 -12.79 9.50 1.47
N HIS A 66 -12.96 8.93 0.27
CA HIS A 66 -13.95 9.41 -0.70
C HIS A 66 -15.39 9.17 -0.24
N SER A 67 -15.66 8.10 0.51
CA SER A 67 -17.01 7.75 0.95
C SER A 67 -17.46 8.54 2.17
N GLU A 68 -16.54 8.85 3.09
CA GLU A 68 -16.85 9.43 4.40
C GLU A 68 -17.01 10.96 4.37
N PHE A 69 -16.27 11.65 3.50
CA PHE A 69 -16.16 13.11 3.51
C PHE A 69 -16.83 13.81 2.31
N PRO A 70 -17.18 15.11 2.43
CA PRO A 70 -17.90 15.87 1.40
C PRO A 70 -17.03 16.23 0.19
N LEU A 71 -17.69 16.72 -0.88
CA LEU A 71 -17.08 17.01 -2.17
C LEU A 71 -15.83 17.90 -2.13
N ASN A 72 -15.78 18.92 -1.26
CA ASN A 72 -14.65 19.85 -1.20
C ASN A 72 -13.34 19.14 -0.78
N PHE A 73 -13.43 18.17 0.12
CA PHE A 73 -12.28 17.37 0.56
C PHE A 73 -11.87 16.34 -0.50
N ARG A 74 -12.84 15.78 -1.24
CA ARG A 74 -12.58 14.84 -2.36
C ARG A 74 -11.72 15.44 -3.46
N VAL A 75 -11.87 16.74 -3.76
CA VAL A 75 -11.04 17.44 -4.75
C VAL A 75 -9.58 17.51 -4.30
N SER A 76 -9.32 17.72 -3.01
CA SER A 76 -7.96 17.72 -2.45
C SER A 76 -7.31 16.33 -2.51
N LEU A 77 -8.09 15.28 -2.23
CA LEU A 77 -7.67 13.88 -2.36
C LEU A 77 -7.44 13.46 -3.82
N ALA A 78 -8.19 14.02 -4.77
CA ALA A 78 -8.06 13.67 -6.19
C ALA A 78 -6.64 13.93 -6.72
N GLY A 79 -5.97 14.97 -6.23
CA GLY A 79 -4.56 15.23 -6.56
C GLY A 79 -3.62 14.09 -6.13
N GLN A 80 -3.85 13.52 -4.94
CA GLN A 80 -3.09 12.36 -4.47
C GLN A 80 -3.47 11.08 -5.22
N GLY A 81 -4.75 10.92 -5.57
CA GLY A 81 -5.22 9.80 -6.41
C GLY A 81 -4.57 9.79 -7.80
N ILE A 82 -4.41 10.95 -8.45
CA ILE A 82 -3.71 11.06 -9.73
C ILE A 82 -2.23 10.67 -9.60
N ARG A 83 -1.56 11.11 -8.51
CA ARG A 83 -0.17 10.71 -8.24
C ARG A 83 -0.05 9.20 -8.02
N LEU A 84 -0.99 8.60 -7.28
CA LEU A 84 -1.02 7.16 -7.07
C LEU A 84 -1.21 6.39 -8.38
N LEU A 85 -2.11 6.86 -9.27
CA LEU A 85 -2.30 6.29 -10.59
C LEU A 85 -1.03 6.32 -11.45
N LYS A 86 -0.25 7.39 -11.35
CA LYS A 86 1.05 7.49 -12.02
C LYS A 86 2.03 6.44 -11.50
N GLU A 87 2.13 6.27 -10.18
CA GLU A 87 2.99 5.25 -9.58
C GLU A 87 2.53 3.82 -9.88
N LYS A 88 1.20 3.57 -9.92
CA LYS A 88 0.62 2.29 -10.37
C LYS A 88 1.02 1.95 -11.80
N ARG A 89 1.03 2.94 -12.69
CA ARG A 89 1.54 2.76 -14.07
C ARG A 89 3.04 2.45 -14.09
N THR A 90 3.83 3.11 -13.24
CA THR A 90 5.27 2.81 -13.09
C THR A 90 5.48 1.38 -12.61
N ALA A 91 4.75 0.93 -11.59
CA ALA A 91 4.81 -0.44 -11.08
C ALA A 91 4.46 -1.48 -12.15
N SER A 92 3.42 -1.23 -12.95
CA SER A 92 3.08 -2.08 -14.10
C SER A 92 4.21 -2.14 -15.15
N THR A 93 4.86 -1.01 -15.42
CA THR A 93 6.02 -0.96 -16.33
C THR A 93 7.20 -1.77 -15.79
N ILE A 94 7.46 -1.69 -14.48
CA ILE A 94 8.49 -2.49 -13.81
C ILE A 94 8.16 -3.98 -13.92
N ARG A 95 6.90 -4.37 -13.71
CA ARG A 95 6.42 -5.74 -13.87
C ARG A 95 6.71 -6.27 -15.28
N CYS A 96 6.37 -5.51 -16.32
CA CYS A 96 6.66 -5.88 -17.70
C CYS A 96 8.16 -6.08 -17.93
N ARG A 97 9.00 -5.15 -17.46
CA ARG A 97 10.47 -5.29 -17.55
C ARG A 97 10.97 -6.54 -16.85
N LEU A 98 10.41 -6.88 -15.69
CA LEU A 98 10.77 -8.05 -14.90
C LEU A 98 10.38 -9.35 -15.63
N LEU A 99 9.21 -9.39 -16.27
CA LEU A 99 8.78 -10.52 -17.12
C LEU A 99 9.67 -10.71 -18.35
N GLU A 100 10.03 -9.62 -19.04
CA GLU A 100 10.99 -9.67 -20.17
C GLU A 100 12.38 -10.16 -19.73
N THR A 101 12.76 -9.88 -18.48
CA THR A 101 14.02 -10.35 -17.92
C THR A 101 13.98 -11.79 -17.42
N HIS A 102 12.82 -12.40 -17.17
CA HIS A 102 12.73 -13.84 -16.97
C HIS A 102 12.94 -14.63 -18.28
N LEU A 103 12.66 -14.00 -19.43
CA LEU A 103 12.84 -14.61 -20.76
C LEU A 103 14.27 -14.42 -21.32
N SER A 104 15.05 -13.50 -20.76
CA SER A 104 16.44 -13.19 -21.18
C SER A 104 17.42 -13.36 -20.03
N MET A 105 18.73 -13.50 -20.29
CA MET A 105 19.72 -13.63 -19.21
C MET A 105 19.73 -12.37 -18.33
N PHE A 106 19.30 -12.50 -17.07
CA PHE A 106 19.27 -11.40 -16.10
C PHE A 106 20.68 -11.02 -15.67
N THR A 107 21.09 -9.78 -15.97
CA THR A 107 22.38 -9.25 -15.54
C THR A 107 22.27 -8.53 -14.20
N LEU A 108 23.34 -8.56 -13.40
CA LEU A 108 23.41 -7.88 -12.10
C LEU A 108 23.09 -6.38 -12.22
N THR A 109 23.51 -5.73 -13.31
CA THR A 109 23.20 -4.31 -13.54
C THR A 109 21.69 -4.08 -13.66
N ARG A 110 20.98 -4.94 -14.40
CA ARG A 110 19.51 -4.87 -14.50
C ARG A 110 18.83 -5.12 -13.15
N TYR A 111 19.36 -6.04 -12.34
CA TYR A 111 18.86 -6.29 -10.99
C TYR A 111 18.90 -5.03 -10.13
N PHE A 112 20.04 -4.32 -10.07
CA PHE A 112 20.16 -3.11 -9.27
C PHE A 112 19.27 -1.98 -9.77
N ILE A 113 19.13 -1.83 -11.09
CA ILE A 113 18.24 -0.82 -11.68
C ILE A 113 16.79 -1.11 -11.30
N ILE A 114 16.31 -2.33 -11.53
CA ILE A 114 14.92 -2.73 -11.23
C ILE A 114 14.64 -2.62 -9.73
N SER A 115 15.54 -3.12 -8.89
CA SER A 115 15.41 -3.03 -7.43
C SER A 115 15.41 -1.57 -6.96
N GLY A 116 16.22 -0.72 -7.59
CA GLY A 116 16.25 0.72 -7.33
C GLY A 116 14.94 1.40 -7.71
N ASP A 117 14.40 1.09 -8.88
CA ASP A 117 13.11 1.59 -9.37
C ASP A 117 11.96 1.17 -8.43
N ILE A 118 11.93 -0.10 -8.01
CA ILE A 118 10.94 -0.60 -7.04
C ILE A 118 11.04 0.16 -5.72
N ARG A 119 12.25 0.33 -5.17
CA ARG A 119 12.46 1.07 -3.90
C ARG A 119 12.07 2.54 -4.02
N ARG A 120 12.29 3.16 -5.18
CA ARG A 120 11.88 4.54 -5.44
C ARG A 120 10.36 4.65 -5.47
N CYS A 121 9.71 3.80 -6.25
CA CYS A 121 8.25 3.76 -6.36
C CYS A 121 7.61 3.47 -4.98
N ALA A 122 8.14 2.51 -4.22
CA ALA A 122 7.66 2.20 -2.87
C ALA A 122 7.77 3.38 -1.91
N ARG A 123 8.83 4.20 -1.99
CA ARG A 123 8.95 5.41 -1.18
C ARG A 123 7.91 6.46 -1.56
N GLU A 124 7.68 6.67 -2.85
CA GLU A 124 6.66 7.62 -3.33
C GLU A 124 5.25 7.19 -2.90
N VAL A 125 4.90 5.90 -3.05
CA VAL A 125 3.58 5.41 -2.63
C VAL A 125 3.41 5.51 -1.10
N LYS A 126 4.45 5.18 -0.32
CA LYS A 126 4.43 5.40 1.13
C LYS A 126 4.21 6.87 1.49
N HIS A 127 4.88 7.78 0.81
CA HIS A 127 4.68 9.22 1.02
C HIS A 127 3.26 9.64 0.68
N ILE A 128 2.70 9.18 -0.44
CA ILE A 128 1.30 9.45 -0.82
C ILE A 128 0.35 8.96 0.28
N ARG A 129 0.55 7.73 0.76
CA ARG A 129 -0.24 7.16 1.85
C ARG A 129 -0.19 8.02 3.11
N THR A 130 1.01 8.41 3.57
CA THR A 130 1.16 9.26 4.75
C THR A 130 0.45 10.62 4.58
N VAL A 131 0.52 11.22 3.39
CA VAL A 131 -0.20 12.47 3.11
C VAL A 131 -1.71 12.25 3.14
N VAL A 132 -2.21 11.15 2.58
CA VAL A 132 -3.64 10.82 2.59
C VAL A 132 -4.13 10.58 4.02
N GLU A 133 -3.41 9.78 4.81
CA GLU A 133 -3.72 9.52 6.23
C GLU A 133 -3.70 10.83 7.05
N PHE A 134 -2.72 11.70 6.82
CA PHE A 134 -2.65 13.00 7.48
C PHE A 134 -3.85 13.90 7.13
N LEU A 135 -4.21 13.98 5.85
CA LEU A 135 -5.37 14.75 5.41
C LEU A 135 -6.67 14.19 6.00
N PHE A 136 -6.79 12.86 6.02
CA PHE A 136 -7.93 12.15 6.59
C PHE A 136 -8.09 12.46 8.07
N GLU A 137 -7.02 12.34 8.85
CA GLU A 137 -7.03 12.62 10.29
C GLU A 137 -7.33 14.11 10.58
N THR A 138 -6.75 15.01 9.78
CA THR A 138 -7.01 16.46 9.91
C THR A 138 -8.47 16.79 9.65
N GLU A 139 -9.08 16.17 8.63
CA GLU A 139 -10.48 16.41 8.32
C GLU A 139 -11.40 15.80 9.38
N ARG A 140 -11.08 14.59 9.85
CA ARG A 140 -11.80 13.94 10.95
C ARG A 140 -11.81 14.82 12.22
N GLN A 141 -10.69 15.45 12.56
CA GLN A 141 -10.60 16.39 13.68
C GLN A 141 -11.48 17.64 13.47
N ARG A 142 -11.58 18.15 12.23
CA ARG A 142 -12.49 19.27 11.90
C ARG A 142 -13.95 18.88 12.06
N TYR A 143 -14.32 17.67 11.68
CA TYR A 143 -15.68 17.16 11.90
C TYR A 143 -16.01 17.05 13.39
N TYR A 144 -15.13 16.47 14.20
CA TYR A 144 -15.37 16.36 15.64
C TYR A 144 -15.45 17.73 16.34
N THR A 145 -14.60 18.68 15.96
CA THR A 145 -14.65 20.04 16.53
C THR A 145 -15.90 20.80 16.10
N ALA A 146 -16.36 20.63 14.86
CA ALA A 146 -17.64 21.20 14.41
C ALA A 146 -18.84 20.62 15.19
N ASP A 147 -18.85 19.30 15.44
CA ASP A 147 -19.93 18.62 16.18
C ASP A 147 -19.97 19.04 17.66
N ILE A 148 -18.80 19.23 18.29
CA ILE A 148 -18.71 19.77 19.67
C ILE A 148 -19.26 21.21 19.71
N ASN A 149 -18.87 22.06 18.76
CA ASN A 149 -19.36 23.44 18.71
C ASN A 149 -20.88 23.52 18.45
N GLU A 150 -21.42 22.61 17.63
CA GLU A 150 -22.86 22.54 17.36
C GLU A 150 -23.65 22.03 18.59
N THR A 151 -23.10 21.07 19.33
CA THR A 151 -23.72 20.61 20.59
C THR A 151 -23.66 21.65 21.71
N GLU A 152 -22.57 22.42 21.83
CA GLU A 152 -22.46 23.52 22.79
C GLU A 152 -23.43 24.66 22.47
N THR A 153 -23.61 25.03 21.20
CA THR A 153 -24.59 26.06 20.80
C THR A 153 -26.02 25.59 21.03
N MET A 154 -26.36 24.33 20.73
CA MET A 154 -27.67 23.77 21.06
C MET A 154 -27.95 23.72 22.57
N LEU A 155 -26.94 23.40 23.40
CA LEU A 155 -27.06 23.42 24.86
C LEU A 155 -27.22 24.85 25.40
N ALA A 156 -26.50 25.82 24.84
CA ALA A 156 -26.63 27.23 25.20
C ALA A 156 -28.04 27.77 24.88
N ASP A 157 -28.58 27.48 23.69
CA ASP A 157 -29.94 27.88 23.31
C ASP A 157 -31.00 27.21 24.20
N PHE A 158 -30.77 25.96 24.63
CA PHE A 158 -31.67 25.27 25.55
C PHE A 158 -31.64 25.88 26.97
N GLN A 159 -30.52 26.43 27.41
CA GLN A 159 -30.41 27.14 28.68
C GLN A 159 -31.03 28.55 28.62
N VAL A 160 -30.87 29.26 27.49
CA VAL A 160 -31.48 30.59 27.27
C VAL A 160 -33.01 30.47 27.13
N GLY A 161 -33.53 29.37 26.58
CA GLY A 161 -34.96 29.05 26.51
C GLY A 161 -35.64 28.72 27.84
N ARG A 162 -34.91 28.60 28.97
CA ARG A 162 -35.50 28.40 30.31
C ARG A 162 -35.95 29.69 31.00
N THR A 163 -35.63 30.87 30.47
CA THR A 163 -35.99 32.17 31.08
C THR A 163 -37.12 32.93 30.38
N GLY A 164 -37.71 32.38 29.32
CA GLY A 164 -38.82 33.03 28.61
C GLY A 164 -39.79 32.04 27.99
N ASP A 165 -41.04 32.10 28.45
CA ASP A 165 -42.27 31.48 27.94
C ASP A 165 -42.16 30.38 26.87
N PHE A 166 -42.51 29.17 27.32
CA PHE A 166 -42.71 27.97 26.50
C PHE A 166 -43.78 28.21 25.42
N SER A 167 -43.33 28.45 24.19
CA SER A 167 -44.08 28.11 22.97
C SER A 167 -43.18 27.27 22.08
N ALA A 168 -43.36 25.95 22.12
CA ALA A 168 -42.53 25.00 21.40
C ALA A 168 -42.76 25.10 19.87
N PRO A 169 -41.75 25.43 19.04
CA PRO A 169 -41.88 25.25 17.59
C PRO A 169 -41.87 23.75 17.24
N ARG A 170 -42.84 23.34 16.40
CA ARG A 170 -43.10 21.96 15.95
C ARG A 170 -41.97 21.28 15.13
N GLY A 171 -40.73 21.78 15.17
CA GLY A 171 -39.59 21.27 14.40
C GLY A 171 -38.75 20.19 15.09
N TYR A 172 -38.89 20.00 16.40
CA TYR A 172 -37.96 19.18 17.19
C TYR A 172 -38.06 17.65 16.99
N CYS A 173 -39.05 17.13 16.25
CA CYS A 173 -39.16 15.70 15.99
C CYS A 173 -38.20 15.18 14.91
N PHE A 174 -37.68 16.03 14.01
CA PHE A 174 -36.83 15.53 12.91
C PHE A 174 -35.36 15.33 13.29
N ALA A 175 -34.83 16.07 14.28
CA ALA A 175 -33.43 15.97 14.68
C ALA A 175 -33.12 14.68 15.48
N LEU A 176 -34.06 14.23 16.32
CA LEU A 176 -33.89 13.01 17.11
C LEU A 176 -33.97 11.72 16.27
N ILE A 177 -34.76 11.72 15.19
CA ILE A 177 -34.86 10.57 14.29
C ILE A 177 -33.56 10.38 13.49
N ARG A 178 -32.87 11.46 13.12
CA ARG A 178 -31.57 11.36 12.41
C ARG A 178 -30.46 10.77 13.29
N ARG A 179 -30.52 11.01 14.61
CA ARG A 179 -29.62 10.41 15.62
C ARG A 179 -29.81 8.89 15.75
N SER A 180 -31.01 8.38 15.49
CA SER A 180 -31.32 6.94 15.62
C SER A 180 -30.82 6.11 14.43
N ILE A 181 -30.70 6.72 13.24
CA ILE A 181 -30.27 6.01 12.02
C ILE A 181 -28.74 5.88 11.94
N ILE A 182 -27.99 6.80 12.56
CA ILE A 182 -26.52 6.75 12.56
C ILE A 182 -25.99 5.76 13.61
N PHE A 183 -26.68 5.58 14.74
CA PHE A 183 -26.27 4.63 15.79
C PHE A 183 -26.57 3.16 15.45
N LEU A 184 -27.48 2.87 14.52
CA LEU A 184 -27.86 1.50 14.13
C LEU A 184 -26.97 0.87 13.04
N LYS A 185 -25.88 1.53 12.65
CA LYS A 185 -24.94 1.05 11.62
C LYS A 185 -23.55 0.70 12.16
N LEU A 186 -23.41 0.63 13.48
CA LEU A 186 -22.15 0.42 14.19
C LEU A 186 -22.11 -0.88 15.02
N ASP A 187 -23.06 -1.80 14.80
CA ASP A 187 -22.99 -3.19 15.28
C ASP A 187 -22.83 -4.17 14.10
#